data_AF-A0A7C4PS28-F1
#
_entry.id   AF-A0A7C4PS28-F1
#
_cell.length_a   1.000
_cell.length_b   1.000
_cell.length_c   1.000
_cell.angle_alpha   90.00
_cell.angle_beta   90.00
_cell.angle_gamma   90.00
#
_symmetry.space_group_name_H-M   'P 1'
#
loop_
_entity.id
_entity.type
_entity.pdbx_description
1 polymer ?
#
loop_
_entity_poly.entity_id
_entity_poly.type
_entity_poly.pdbx_seq_one_letter_code
_entity_poly.pdbx_strand_id
1 'polypeptide(L)'
;MTQVFNRRNHSATKSRSFWRLYDNNACIKHWFRGNSIKQYNKTGYFIRTETTINNPKSLGLKKPVLYLQAALWAGIECNDRMLNCCADVDGTSICELEPDIFSKPIMDDSGRSVTASDFRKPRQQALAEELLKPKYQAHGFRTADLLQNLSGHFRNSAQIRYEMNKMKARDVISKSNHKSFYRVTKTGWKWLWLEICSTKHFKNPMISMGMKNQALKIAEQPSQIEKAYELIQEGLSKLTQELAVIS
;
A
#
# COMPACT_ATOMS: atom_id res chain seq x y z
N MET A 1 -11.39 19.08 -4.00
CA MET A 1 -10.53 19.29 -2.82
C MET A 1 -10.18 17.94 -2.22
N THR A 2 -8.91 17.53 -2.26
CA THR A 2 -8.48 16.23 -1.73
C THR A 2 -7.95 16.43 -0.31
N GLN A 3 -8.76 16.09 0.69
CA GLN A 3 -8.43 16.22 2.11
C GLN A 3 -7.52 15.05 2.54
N VAL A 4 -6.29 15.35 2.96
CA VAL A 4 -5.22 14.37 3.27
C VAL A 4 -5.36 13.75 4.67
N PHE A 5 -6.39 14.08 5.44
CA PHE A 5 -6.56 13.61 6.83
C PHE A 5 -7.96 13.09 7.11
N ASN A 6 -8.26 11.85 6.70
CA ASN A 6 -9.45 11.17 7.20
C ASN A 6 -9.15 9.74 7.71
N ARG A 7 -9.83 9.35 8.79
CA ARG A 7 -9.70 8.03 9.44
C ARG A 7 -10.15 6.91 8.49
N ARG A 8 -9.30 5.90 8.27
CA ARG A 8 -9.77 4.59 7.78
C ARG A 8 -10.25 3.73 8.95
N ASN A 9 -11.47 3.19 8.83
CA ASN A 9 -11.93 2.08 9.65
C ASN A 9 -11.22 0.81 9.19
N HIS A 10 -10.28 0.29 9.99
CA HIS A 10 -9.56 -0.92 9.65
C HIS A 10 -10.27 -2.16 10.18
N SER A 11 -10.78 -2.97 9.25
CA SER A 11 -11.05 -4.40 9.45
C SER A 11 -9.72 -5.18 9.44
N ALA A 12 -9.60 -6.09 10.42
CA ALA A 12 -8.67 -7.22 10.54
C ALA A 12 -7.30 -7.12 9.83
N THR A 13 -6.29 -6.52 10.50
CA THR A 13 -4.87 -6.85 10.27
C THR A 13 -4.18 -6.97 11.63
N LYS A 14 -3.46 -8.07 11.89
CA LYS A 14 -2.81 -8.33 13.19
C LYS A 14 -1.64 -7.38 13.52
N SER A 15 -1.20 -6.52 12.59
CA SER A 15 -0.30 -5.40 12.93
C SER A 15 -1.10 -4.20 13.41
N ARG A 16 -1.02 -3.92 14.71
CA ARG A 16 -1.59 -2.71 15.32
C ARG A 16 -0.73 -1.52 14.87
N SER A 17 -1.10 -0.84 13.80
CA SER A 17 -0.62 0.53 13.54
C SER A 17 -1.73 1.46 13.98
N PHE A 18 -1.40 2.49 14.75
CA PHE A 18 -2.41 3.42 15.26
C PHE A 18 -2.00 4.87 14.97
N TRP A 19 -3.02 5.66 14.66
CA TRP A 19 -2.94 7.08 14.35
C TRP A 19 -3.71 7.83 15.42
N ARG A 20 -3.01 8.62 16.25
CA ARG A 20 -3.66 9.55 17.20
C ARG A 20 -3.52 10.95 16.65
N LEU A 21 -4.64 11.64 16.53
CA LEU A 21 -4.71 13.09 16.46
C LEU A 21 -4.99 13.55 17.89
N TYR A 22 -4.01 14.18 18.53
CA TYR A 22 -4.28 15.05 19.68
C TYR A 22 -4.43 16.47 19.19
N ASP A 23 -4.98 17.36 20.01
CA ASP A 23 -5.36 18.74 19.68
C ASP A 23 -4.30 19.56 18.92
N ASN A 24 -3.00 19.17 18.94
CA ASN A 24 -1.98 19.68 18.03
C ASN A 24 -0.89 18.68 17.59
N ASN A 25 -1.00 17.38 17.90
CA ASN A 25 0.08 16.40 17.64
C ASN A 25 -0.44 15.13 16.97
N ALA A 26 -0.30 15.06 15.65
CA ALA A 26 -0.42 13.80 14.92
C ALA A 26 0.72 12.86 15.32
N CYS A 27 0.38 11.64 15.75
CA CYS A 27 1.33 10.59 16.08
C CYS A 27 1.00 9.33 15.28
N ILE A 28 2.03 8.82 14.60
CA ILE A 28 2.02 7.54 13.89
C ILE A 28 2.84 6.57 14.72
N LYS A 29 2.25 5.46 15.13
CA LYS A 29 2.97 4.39 15.83
C LYS A 29 2.81 3.06 15.10
N HIS A 30 3.93 2.44 14.78
CA HIS A 30 3.99 1.08 14.27
C HIS A 30 4.57 0.15 15.31
N TRP A 31 3.85 -0.94 15.60
CA TRP A 31 4.33 -2.02 16.44
C TRP A 31 4.85 -3.17 15.59
N PHE A 32 5.99 -3.73 15.98
CA PHE A 32 6.62 -4.84 15.27
C PHE A 32 7.36 -5.79 16.21
N ARG A 33 6.84 -7.02 16.35
CA ARG A 33 7.47 -8.14 17.10
C ARG A 33 7.93 -7.77 18.53
N GLY A 34 7.13 -6.95 19.21
CA GLY A 34 7.41 -6.45 20.56
C GLY A 34 8.20 -5.14 20.61
N ASN A 35 8.66 -4.63 19.47
CA ASN A 35 9.28 -3.32 19.31
C ASN A 35 8.27 -2.31 18.77
N SER A 36 8.64 -1.04 18.74
CA SER A 36 7.86 -0.02 18.04
C SER A 36 8.71 1.07 17.45
N ILE A 37 8.23 1.69 16.38
CA ILE A 37 8.72 2.98 15.90
C ILE A 37 7.57 3.98 15.93
N LYS A 38 7.87 5.21 16.34
CA LYS A 38 6.92 6.31 16.40
C LYS A 38 7.45 7.51 15.64
N GLN A 39 6.53 8.21 14.99
CA GLN A 39 6.77 9.52 14.40
C GLN A 39 5.70 10.47 14.91
N TYR A 40 6.10 11.64 15.40
CA TYR A 40 5.15 12.62 15.93
C TYR A 40 5.67 14.03 15.76
N ASN A 41 4.73 14.98 15.74
CA ASN A 41 5.06 16.39 15.88
C ASN A 41 5.64 16.63 17.29
N LYS A 42 6.90 17.03 17.32
CA LYS A 42 7.60 17.51 18.49
C LYS A 42 7.58 19.03 18.42
N THR A 43 6.93 19.64 19.42
CA THR A 43 6.92 21.09 19.66
C THR A 43 6.36 21.94 18.50
N GLY A 44 5.50 21.41 17.65
CA GLY A 44 4.85 22.15 16.56
C GLY A 44 5.66 22.24 15.27
N TYR A 45 7.00 22.23 15.35
CA TYR A 45 7.90 22.55 14.24
C TYR A 45 8.79 21.40 13.77
N PHE A 46 8.99 20.37 14.60
CA PHE A 46 9.89 19.26 14.28
C PHE A 46 9.12 17.96 14.19
N ILE A 47 9.43 17.14 13.19
CA ILE A 47 9.01 15.74 13.19
C ILE A 47 10.10 14.93 13.89
N ARG A 48 9.76 14.31 15.02
CA ARG A 48 10.67 13.36 15.67
C ARG A 48 10.30 11.94 15.30
N THR A 49 11.29 11.17 14.87
CA THR A 49 11.21 9.72 14.68
C THR A 49 11.99 9.02 15.78
N GLU A 50 11.36 8.11 16.51
CA GLU A 50 11.97 7.36 17.61
C GLU A 50 11.67 5.86 17.51
N THR A 51 12.70 5.04 17.67
CA THR A 51 12.57 3.58 17.72
C THR A 51 12.74 3.08 19.16
N THR A 52 11.79 2.26 19.61
CA THR A 52 11.82 1.54 20.89
C THR A 52 12.12 0.07 20.64
N ILE A 53 13.28 -0.41 21.10
CA ILE A 53 13.72 -1.80 20.99
C ILE A 53 13.51 -2.53 22.33
N ASN A 54 12.34 -3.10 22.55
CA ASN A 54 12.06 -3.92 23.76
C ASN A 54 12.44 -5.39 23.57
N ASN A 55 12.41 -5.87 22.31
CA ASN A 55 12.73 -7.24 21.95
C ASN A 55 13.89 -7.28 20.94
N PRO A 56 15.14 -7.05 21.38
CA PRO A 56 16.30 -7.02 20.49
C PRO A 56 16.48 -8.33 19.71
N LYS A 57 16.17 -9.48 20.33
CA LYS A 57 16.25 -10.79 19.69
C LYS A 57 15.41 -10.88 18.41
N SER A 58 14.25 -10.21 18.35
CA SER A 58 13.42 -10.24 17.14
C SER A 58 14.04 -9.48 15.97
N LEU A 59 14.93 -8.51 16.23
CA LEU A 59 15.70 -7.77 15.25
C LEU A 59 17.07 -8.43 14.98
N GLY A 60 17.32 -9.60 15.55
CA GLY A 60 18.60 -10.30 15.42
C GLY A 60 19.74 -9.69 16.25
N LEU A 61 19.40 -8.87 17.25
CA LEU A 61 20.32 -8.27 18.22
C LEU A 61 20.38 -9.08 19.51
N LYS A 62 21.43 -8.84 20.31
CA LYS A 62 21.62 -9.46 21.63
C LYS A 62 21.06 -8.53 22.74
N LYS A 63 20.59 -9.12 23.85
CA LYS A 63 19.96 -8.40 24.98
C LYS A 63 20.91 -7.84 26.05
N PRO A 64 22.08 -8.44 26.36
CA PRO A 64 22.95 -7.95 27.44
C PRO A 64 23.38 -6.49 27.26
N VAL A 65 23.61 -5.78 28.37
CA VAL A 65 23.98 -4.35 28.41
C VAL A 65 25.20 -4.02 27.55
N LEU A 66 26.17 -4.94 27.46
CA LEU A 66 27.36 -4.77 26.63
C LEU A 66 27.05 -4.59 25.13
N TYR A 67 25.84 -4.94 24.67
CA TYR A 67 25.37 -4.74 23.29
C TYR A 67 24.49 -3.50 23.12
N LEU A 68 24.40 -2.60 24.11
CA LEU A 68 23.55 -1.40 24.05
C LEU A 68 23.91 -0.50 22.86
N GLN A 69 25.21 -0.38 22.55
CA GLN A 69 25.68 0.38 21.40
C GLN A 69 25.13 -0.19 20.09
N ALA A 70 25.11 -1.52 19.94
CA ALA A 70 24.54 -2.17 18.75
C ALA A 70 23.02 -1.92 18.62
N ALA A 71 22.30 -1.83 19.75
CA ALA A 71 20.89 -1.47 19.75
C ALA A 71 20.67 0.01 19.39
N LEU A 72 21.54 0.93 19.83
CA LEU A 72 21.50 2.33 19.44
C LEU A 72 21.69 2.49 17.94
N TRP A 73 22.75 1.91 17.37
CA TRP A 73 23.01 1.96 15.92
C TRP A 73 21.83 1.39 15.13
N ALA A 74 21.33 0.22 15.51
CA ALA A 74 20.17 -0.37 14.87
C ALA A 74 18.91 0.52 14.97
N GLY A 75 18.72 1.21 16.10
CA GLY A 75 17.63 2.16 16.31
C GLY A 75 17.74 3.40 15.43
N ILE A 76 18.93 3.98 15.31
CA ILE A 76 19.21 5.11 14.40
C ILE A 76 18.90 4.70 12.97
N GLU A 77 19.42 3.56 12.50
CA GLU A 77 19.13 3.11 11.15
C GLU A 77 17.62 2.81 10.92
N CYS A 78 16.89 2.36 11.95
CA CYS A 78 15.44 2.20 11.85
C CYS A 78 14.75 3.55 11.61
N ASN A 79 15.20 4.60 12.31
CA ASN A 79 14.68 5.95 12.15
C ASN A 79 15.00 6.49 10.75
N ASP A 80 16.24 6.32 10.28
CA ASP A 80 16.66 6.77 8.94
C ASP A 80 15.86 6.08 7.85
N ARG A 81 15.66 4.75 7.96
CA ARG A 81 14.85 4.01 6.99
C ARG A 81 13.40 4.48 6.95
N MET A 82 12.83 4.80 8.11
CA MET A 82 11.49 5.35 8.22
C MET A 82 11.38 6.74 7.58
N LEU A 83 12.36 7.61 7.82
CA LEU A 83 12.40 8.94 7.21
C LEU A 83 12.58 8.86 5.70
N ASN A 84 13.51 8.03 5.21
CA ASN A 84 13.72 7.82 3.77
C ASN A 84 12.47 7.30 3.05
N CYS A 85 11.67 6.47 3.74
CA CYS A 85 10.39 5.98 3.23
C CYS A 85 9.35 7.09 3.06
N CYS A 86 9.38 8.11 3.91
CA CYS A 86 8.47 9.25 3.86
C CYS A 86 8.99 10.39 2.96
N ALA A 87 10.31 10.43 2.73
CA ALA A 87 10.99 11.58 2.14
C ALA A 87 10.96 11.63 0.61
N ASP A 88 10.40 10.64 -0.09
CA ASP A 88 10.67 10.52 -1.52
C ASP A 88 9.42 10.23 -2.38
N VAL A 89 8.97 11.28 -3.09
CA VAL A 89 8.71 11.29 -4.54
C VAL A 89 8.98 12.73 -5.02
N ASP A 90 10.23 13.08 -5.30
CA ASP A 90 10.50 14.30 -6.09
C ASP A 90 10.31 13.96 -7.58
N GLY A 91 9.40 14.69 -8.25
CA GLY A 91 9.10 14.53 -9.67
C GLY A 91 10.29 14.83 -10.60
N THR A 92 11.35 15.46 -10.09
CA THR A 92 12.61 15.67 -10.83
C THR A 92 13.45 14.39 -10.98
N SER A 93 13.09 13.31 -10.27
CA SER A 93 13.75 11.99 -10.34
C SER A 93 13.21 11.08 -11.46
N ILE A 94 12.33 11.58 -12.33
CA ILE A 94 11.81 10.84 -13.48
C ILE A 94 12.92 10.75 -14.53
N CYS A 95 13.80 9.76 -14.36
CA CYS A 95 14.77 9.37 -15.37
C CYS A 95 14.14 8.29 -16.26
N GLU A 96 14.15 8.49 -17.57
CA GLU A 96 13.62 7.55 -18.60
C GLU A 96 14.52 6.35 -18.86
N LEU A 97 15.27 5.90 -17.85
CA LEU A 97 15.91 4.59 -17.89
C LEU A 97 14.97 3.64 -17.17
N GLU A 98 14.03 3.02 -17.88
CA GLU A 98 13.37 1.83 -17.36
C GLU A 98 14.44 0.73 -17.25
N PRO A 99 14.84 0.28 -16.06
CA PRO A 99 15.65 -0.91 -16.00
C PRO A 99 14.72 -2.07 -16.36
N ASP A 100 14.90 -2.60 -17.57
CA ASP A 100 14.22 -3.76 -18.16
C ASP A 100 14.08 -4.95 -17.19
N ILE A 101 14.92 -4.99 -16.16
CA ILE A 101 14.95 -5.99 -15.08
C ILE A 101 13.59 -6.19 -14.40
N PHE A 102 12.76 -5.15 -14.28
CA PHE A 102 11.47 -5.25 -13.57
C PHE A 102 10.35 -5.85 -14.43
N SER A 103 10.45 -5.70 -15.75
CA SER A 103 9.41 -6.11 -16.70
C SER A 103 9.76 -7.41 -17.42
N LYS A 104 11.04 -7.67 -17.68
CA LYS A 104 11.51 -8.83 -18.44
C LYS A 104 11.96 -9.99 -17.53
N PRO A 105 11.92 -11.23 -18.02
CA PRO A 105 12.62 -12.34 -17.37
C PRO A 105 14.11 -12.05 -17.27
N ILE A 106 14.73 -12.41 -16.14
CA ILE A 106 16.17 -12.27 -15.92
C ILE A 106 16.76 -13.63 -15.53
N MET A 107 18.07 -13.80 -15.70
CA MET A 107 18.78 -14.99 -15.23
C MET A 107 19.22 -14.79 -13.78
N ASP A 108 19.00 -15.79 -12.92
CA ASP A 108 19.58 -15.79 -11.57
C ASP A 108 21.05 -16.23 -11.57
N ASP A 109 21.70 -16.11 -10.41
CA ASP A 109 23.10 -16.52 -10.20
C ASP A 109 23.37 -18.00 -10.54
N SER A 110 22.31 -18.83 -10.62
CA SER A 110 22.37 -20.26 -10.97
C SER A 110 22.01 -20.52 -12.45
N GLY A 111 21.87 -19.47 -13.26
CA GLY A 111 21.54 -19.58 -14.69
C GLY A 111 20.09 -19.98 -14.96
N ARG A 112 19.17 -19.83 -14.00
CA ARG A 112 17.74 -20.12 -14.19
C ARG A 112 16.99 -18.84 -14.57
N SER A 113 16.05 -18.96 -15.51
CA SER A 113 15.18 -17.85 -15.87
C SER A 113 14.15 -17.56 -14.77
N VAL A 114 14.13 -16.32 -14.29
CA VAL A 114 13.23 -15.82 -13.25
C VAL A 114 12.28 -14.79 -13.85
N THR A 115 11.00 -15.16 -13.93
CA THR A 115 9.93 -14.28 -14.41
C THR A 115 9.71 -13.07 -13.49
N ALA A 116 9.22 -11.98 -14.06
CA ALA A 116 8.86 -10.77 -13.33
C ALA A 116 7.67 -10.98 -12.38
N SER A 117 7.50 -10.04 -11.45
CA SER A 117 6.24 -9.94 -10.70
C SER A 117 5.19 -9.33 -11.61
N ASP A 118 4.04 -9.99 -11.70
CA ASP A 118 2.83 -9.60 -12.42
C ASP A 118 1.80 -8.95 -11.49
N PHE A 119 1.91 -7.64 -11.32
CA PHE A 119 0.99 -6.85 -10.49
C PHE A 119 -0.44 -6.75 -11.02
N ARG A 120 -0.79 -7.43 -12.12
CA ARG A 120 -2.19 -7.65 -12.49
C ARG A 120 -2.88 -8.65 -11.56
N LYS A 121 -2.10 -9.49 -10.86
CA LYS A 121 -2.64 -10.51 -9.95
C LYS A 121 -2.89 -9.94 -8.55
N PRO A 122 -4.10 -10.09 -7.98
CA PRO A 122 -4.44 -9.56 -6.65
C PRO A 122 -3.50 -10.01 -5.54
N ARG A 123 -3.02 -11.26 -5.58
CA ARG A 123 -2.08 -11.79 -4.58
C ARG A 123 -0.74 -11.04 -4.55
N GLN A 124 -0.27 -10.57 -5.72
CA GLN A 124 1.02 -9.89 -5.81
C GLN A 124 0.91 -8.41 -5.44
N GLN A 125 -0.22 -7.77 -5.77
CA GLN A 125 -0.57 -6.46 -5.23
C GLN A 125 -0.65 -6.49 -3.71
N ALA A 126 -1.35 -7.47 -3.14
CA ALA A 126 -1.44 -7.64 -1.69
C ALA A 126 -0.06 -7.84 -1.03
N LEU A 127 0.83 -8.63 -1.67
CA LEU A 127 2.21 -8.79 -1.20
C LEU A 127 2.98 -7.47 -1.23
N ALA A 128 2.92 -6.71 -2.33
CA ALA A 128 3.57 -5.42 -2.44
C ALA A 128 3.05 -4.41 -1.41
N GLU A 129 1.73 -4.31 -1.23
CA GLU A 129 1.12 -3.46 -0.21
C GLU A 129 1.53 -3.85 1.22
N GLU A 130 1.61 -5.15 1.50
CA GLU A 130 2.08 -5.63 2.79
C GLU A 130 3.53 -5.23 3.00
N LEU A 131 4.41 -5.42 2.01
CA LEU A 131 5.82 -5.04 2.05
C LEU A 131 6.04 -3.53 2.21
N LEU A 132 5.16 -2.71 1.63
CA LEU A 132 5.15 -1.25 1.77
C LEU A 132 4.65 -0.76 3.15
N LYS A 133 4.40 -1.64 4.11
CA LYS A 133 4.06 -1.19 5.47
C LYS A 133 5.31 -0.65 6.18
N PRO A 134 5.27 0.57 6.75
CA PRO A 134 6.46 1.22 7.33
C PRO A 134 7.16 0.39 8.42
N LYS A 135 6.42 -0.46 9.15
CA LYS A 135 6.97 -1.42 10.12
C LYS A 135 8.05 -2.33 9.53
N TYR A 136 7.89 -2.77 8.28
CA TYR A 136 8.84 -3.68 7.61
C TYR A 136 10.02 -2.93 7.02
N GLN A 137 9.83 -1.67 6.64
CA GLN A 137 10.92 -0.82 6.21
C GLN A 137 11.83 -0.45 7.39
N ALA A 138 11.24 -0.09 8.53
CA ALA A 138 11.99 0.23 9.74
C ALA A 138 12.75 -0.99 10.25
N HIS A 139 12.06 -2.13 10.42
CA HIS A 139 12.60 -3.25 11.16
C HIS A 139 13.10 -4.43 10.31
N GLY A 140 12.58 -4.60 9.08
CA GLY A 140 12.67 -5.84 8.29
C GLY A 140 11.57 -6.85 8.65
N PHE A 141 11.58 -8.02 8.02
CA PHE A 141 10.49 -9.01 8.14
C PHE A 141 10.94 -10.46 7.89
N ARG A 142 10.14 -11.41 8.34
CA ARG A 142 10.22 -12.84 7.99
C ARG A 142 9.03 -13.24 7.12
N THR A 143 9.19 -14.29 6.31
CA THR A 143 8.07 -14.84 5.52
C THR A 143 6.88 -15.24 6.40
N ALA A 144 7.14 -15.73 7.62
CA ALA A 144 6.07 -16.07 8.58
C ALA A 144 5.26 -14.84 9.01
N ASP A 145 5.90 -13.68 9.15
CA ASP A 145 5.23 -12.41 9.48
C ASP A 145 4.27 -11.98 8.35
N LEU A 146 4.67 -12.24 7.09
CA LEU A 146 3.86 -11.96 5.91
C LEU A 146 2.67 -12.92 5.79
N LEU A 147 2.89 -14.23 5.94
CA LEU A 147 1.83 -15.24 5.83
C LEU A 147 0.67 -14.97 6.78
N GLN A 148 0.98 -14.50 8.00
CA GLN A 148 -0.05 -14.15 8.98
C GLN A 148 -1.01 -13.06 8.50
N ASN A 149 -0.54 -12.11 7.69
CA ASN A 149 -1.37 -11.01 7.17
C ASN A 149 -1.90 -11.29 5.75
N LEU A 150 -1.29 -12.25 5.05
CA LEU A 150 -1.60 -12.57 3.65
C LEU A 150 -2.28 -13.93 3.48
N SER A 151 -2.82 -14.52 4.55
CA SER A 151 -3.45 -15.85 4.51
C SER A 151 -4.66 -15.93 3.57
N GLY A 152 -5.31 -14.81 3.26
CA GLY A 152 -6.38 -14.73 2.25
C GLY A 152 -5.88 -14.74 0.80
N HIS A 153 -4.58 -14.54 0.56
CA HIS A 153 -3.98 -14.46 -0.77
C HIS A 153 -2.97 -15.57 -1.05
N PHE A 154 -2.34 -16.11 -0.01
CA PHE A 154 -1.32 -17.16 -0.10
C PHE A 154 -1.65 -18.31 0.85
N ARG A 155 -1.58 -19.53 0.32
CA ARG A 155 -1.89 -20.75 1.07
C ARG A 155 -0.80 -21.11 2.07
N ASN A 156 0.45 -20.84 1.73
CA ASN A 156 1.59 -21.23 2.55
C ASN A 156 2.80 -20.30 2.36
N SER A 157 3.78 -20.45 3.25
CA SER A 157 5.02 -19.66 3.21
C SER A 157 5.86 -19.93 1.96
N ALA A 158 5.74 -21.08 1.31
CA ALA A 158 6.52 -21.41 0.12
C ALA A 158 6.09 -20.55 -1.08
N GLN A 159 4.79 -20.30 -1.25
CA GLN A 159 4.29 -19.40 -2.29
C GLN A 159 4.80 -17.96 -2.10
N ILE A 160 4.83 -17.47 -0.86
CA ILE A 160 5.39 -16.14 -0.56
C ILE A 160 6.89 -16.11 -0.86
N ARG A 161 7.65 -17.13 -0.44
CA ARG A 161 9.10 -17.21 -0.76
C ARG A 161 9.36 -17.25 -2.25
N TYR A 162 8.52 -17.95 -3.02
CA TYR A 162 8.64 -17.98 -4.47
C TYR A 162 8.55 -16.58 -5.08
N GLU A 163 7.53 -15.79 -4.71
CA GLU A 163 7.42 -14.40 -5.19
C GLU A 163 8.56 -13.52 -4.64
N MET A 164 8.96 -13.70 -3.38
CA MET A 164 10.10 -12.98 -2.81
C MET A 164 11.43 -13.31 -3.50
N ASN A 165 11.61 -14.53 -4.02
CA ASN A 165 12.82 -14.88 -4.75
C ASN A 165 12.88 -14.15 -6.10
N LYS A 166 11.75 -13.93 -6.77
CA LYS A 166 11.68 -13.08 -7.97
C LYS A 166 12.07 -11.64 -7.69
N MET A 167 11.59 -11.13 -6.55
CA MET A 167 11.92 -9.79 -6.05
C MET A 167 13.40 -9.70 -5.66
N LYS A 168 13.96 -10.73 -5.02
CA LYS A 168 15.38 -10.78 -4.66
C LYS A 168 16.30 -10.76 -5.88
N ALA A 169 15.95 -11.52 -6.92
CA ALA A 169 16.73 -11.54 -8.17
C ALA A 169 16.81 -10.17 -8.86
N ARG A 170 15.87 -9.25 -8.54
CA ARG A 170 15.77 -7.89 -9.09
C ARG A 170 16.22 -6.80 -8.12
N ASP A 171 16.93 -7.20 -7.06
CA ASP A 171 17.33 -6.30 -5.97
C ASP A 171 16.17 -5.52 -5.33
N VAL A 172 14.93 -6.04 -5.37
CA VAL A 172 13.77 -5.40 -4.71
C VAL A 172 13.81 -5.70 -3.21
N ILE A 173 14.27 -6.91 -2.85
CA ILE A 173 14.37 -7.37 -1.47
C ILE A 173 15.76 -7.97 -1.26
N SER A 174 16.40 -7.63 -0.14
CA SER A 174 17.64 -8.26 0.30
C SER A 174 17.38 -9.16 1.52
N LYS A 175 18.15 -10.26 1.61
CA LYS A 175 18.13 -11.19 2.75
C LYS A 175 19.37 -10.93 3.61
N SER A 176 19.19 -10.77 4.91
CA SER A 176 20.32 -10.63 5.85
C SER A 176 21.11 -11.93 5.97
N ASN A 177 22.44 -11.81 6.04
CA ASN A 177 23.33 -12.96 6.15
C ASN A 177 22.97 -13.86 7.35
N HIS A 178 22.96 -15.17 7.10
CA HIS A 178 22.72 -16.24 8.09
C HIS A 178 21.36 -16.20 8.85
N LYS A 179 20.40 -15.37 8.42
CA LYS A 179 19.08 -15.26 9.06
C LYS A 179 17.95 -15.35 8.04
N SER A 180 16.80 -15.90 8.43
CA SER A 180 15.55 -15.85 7.63
C SER A 180 14.88 -14.48 7.73
N PHE A 181 15.66 -13.42 7.51
CA PHE A 181 15.26 -12.04 7.70
C PHE A 181 15.51 -11.23 6.43
N TYR A 182 14.51 -10.45 6.04
CA TYR A 182 14.47 -9.75 4.77
C TYR A 182 14.18 -8.26 4.98
N ARG A 183 14.60 -7.45 4.00
CA ARG A 183 14.31 -6.01 3.93
C ARG A 183 14.02 -5.62 2.49
N VAL A 184 13.12 -4.68 2.30
CA VAL A 184 12.93 -4.03 1.00
C VAL A 184 14.11 -3.07 0.80
N THR A 185 14.72 -3.11 -0.39
CA THR A 185 15.83 -2.20 -0.73
C THR A 185 15.30 -0.80 -1.04
N LYS A 186 16.19 0.19 -1.20
CA LYS A 186 15.76 1.54 -1.60
C LYS A 186 15.10 1.52 -2.99
N THR A 187 15.72 0.83 -3.94
CA THR A 187 15.19 0.66 -5.31
C THR A 187 13.87 -0.11 -5.31
N GLY A 188 13.81 -1.22 -4.56
CA GLY A 188 12.61 -2.01 -4.41
C GLY A 188 11.44 -1.25 -3.82
N TRP A 189 11.71 -0.38 -2.83
CA TRP A 189 10.69 0.47 -2.23
C TRP A 189 10.06 1.41 -3.27
N LYS A 190 10.91 2.14 -4.01
CA LYS A 190 10.46 3.06 -5.07
C LYS A 190 9.64 2.34 -6.12
N TRP A 191 10.12 1.20 -6.60
CA TRP A 191 9.43 0.40 -7.61
C TRP A 191 8.08 -0.12 -7.12
N LEU A 192 8.03 -0.78 -5.95
CA LEU A 192 6.78 -1.28 -5.38
C LEU A 192 5.76 -0.15 -5.13
N TRP A 193 6.24 0.98 -4.61
CA TRP A 193 5.39 2.15 -4.37
C TRP A 193 4.80 2.67 -5.69
N LEU A 194 5.63 2.84 -6.73
CA LEU A 194 5.18 3.29 -8.05
C LEU A 194 4.18 2.32 -8.67
N GLU A 195 4.40 1.02 -8.59
CA GLU A 195 3.48 0.01 -9.14
C GLU A 195 2.10 0.04 -8.45
N ILE A 196 2.09 0.13 -7.12
CA ILE A 196 0.86 0.24 -6.34
C ILE A 196 0.18 1.58 -6.58
N CYS A 197 0.91 2.69 -6.60
CA CYS A 197 0.35 4.01 -6.86
C CYS A 197 -0.20 4.14 -8.27
N SER A 198 0.56 3.70 -9.28
CA SER A 198 0.13 3.65 -10.68
C SER A 198 -1.16 2.85 -10.82
N THR A 199 -1.27 1.72 -10.14
CA THR A 199 -2.49 0.90 -10.22
C THR A 199 -3.66 1.54 -9.47
N LYS A 200 -3.47 1.90 -8.20
CA LYS A 200 -4.56 2.33 -7.31
C LYS A 200 -5.00 3.78 -7.47
N HIS A 201 -4.07 4.67 -7.76
CA HIS A 201 -4.31 6.11 -7.75
C HIS A 201 -4.33 6.72 -9.15
N PHE A 202 -3.87 5.99 -10.17
CA PHE A 202 -3.90 6.45 -11.56
C PHE A 202 -4.77 5.57 -12.45
N LYS A 203 -4.37 4.33 -12.76
CA LYS A 203 -5.06 3.43 -13.70
C LYS A 203 -6.50 3.14 -13.27
N ASN A 204 -6.72 2.62 -12.07
CA ASN A 204 -8.05 2.22 -11.63
C ASN A 204 -9.03 3.40 -11.56
N PRO A 205 -8.68 4.56 -10.97
CA PRO A 205 -9.57 5.72 -10.97
C PRO A 205 -9.90 6.23 -12.37
N MET A 206 -8.91 6.31 -13.27
CA MET A 206 -9.13 6.80 -14.64
C MET A 206 -10.06 5.87 -15.44
N ILE A 207 -9.84 4.56 -15.37
CA ILE A 207 -10.72 3.57 -16.01
C ILE A 207 -12.12 3.64 -15.40
N SER A 208 -12.22 3.63 -14.07
CA SER A 208 -13.51 3.67 -13.37
C SER A 208 -14.28 4.96 -13.63
N MET A 209 -13.59 6.09 -13.82
CA MET A 209 -14.22 7.36 -14.19
C MET A 209 -14.85 7.26 -15.58
N GLY A 210 -14.13 6.70 -16.57
CA GLY A 210 -14.67 6.45 -17.90
C GLY A 210 -15.91 5.56 -17.87
N MET A 211 -15.86 4.47 -17.10
CA MET A 211 -17.01 3.55 -16.93
C MET A 211 -18.20 4.22 -16.24
N LYS A 212 -17.96 5.03 -15.19
CA LYS A 212 -19.02 5.80 -14.51
C LYS A 212 -19.66 6.81 -15.45
N ASN A 213 -18.87 7.54 -16.22
CA ASN A 213 -19.39 8.49 -17.20
C ASN A 213 -20.21 7.81 -18.29
N GLN A 214 -19.80 6.61 -18.74
CA GLN A 214 -20.58 5.81 -19.67
C GLN A 214 -21.89 5.31 -19.06
N ALA A 215 -21.86 4.84 -17.80
CA ALA A 215 -23.06 4.42 -17.08
C ALA A 215 -24.02 5.59 -16.84
N LEU A 216 -23.51 6.79 -16.51
CA LEU A 216 -24.31 8.01 -16.40
C LEU A 216 -24.93 8.40 -17.74
N LYS A 217 -24.19 8.35 -18.85
CA LYS A 217 -24.75 8.57 -20.19
C LYS A 217 -25.84 7.57 -20.56
N ILE A 218 -25.71 6.31 -20.16
CA ILE A 218 -26.75 5.29 -20.37
C ILE A 218 -27.98 5.59 -19.50
N ALA A 219 -27.79 6.05 -18.27
CA ALA A 219 -28.89 6.45 -17.38
C ALA A 219 -29.56 7.77 -17.79
N GLU A 220 -28.84 8.70 -18.42
CA GLU A 220 -29.36 9.95 -18.97
C GLU A 220 -30.10 9.75 -20.31
N GLN A 221 -29.94 8.59 -20.96
CA GLN A 221 -30.80 8.20 -22.07
C GLN A 221 -32.10 7.65 -21.48
N PRO A 222 -33.25 8.33 -21.66
CA PRO A 222 -34.49 7.90 -21.05
C PRO A 222 -34.78 6.47 -21.51
N SER A 223 -34.94 5.58 -20.53
CA SER A 223 -35.30 4.20 -20.84
C SER A 223 -36.61 4.22 -21.63
N GLN A 224 -36.86 3.21 -22.47
CA GLN A 224 -38.13 3.13 -23.21
C GLN A 224 -39.34 3.21 -22.28
N ILE A 225 -39.17 2.83 -21.00
CA ILE A 225 -40.18 2.92 -19.94
C ILE A 225 -40.42 4.36 -19.51
N GLU A 226 -39.38 5.18 -19.33
CA GLU A 226 -39.53 6.60 -18.94
C GLU A 226 -40.22 7.42 -20.03
N LYS A 227 -39.87 7.18 -21.31
CA LYS A 227 -40.60 7.77 -22.44
C LYS A 227 -42.06 7.33 -22.50
N ALA A 228 -42.34 6.07 -22.17
CA ALA A 228 -43.73 5.58 -22.12
C ALA A 228 -44.52 6.25 -20.99
N TYR A 229 -43.91 6.50 -19.82
CA TYR A 229 -44.52 7.24 -18.73
C TYR A 229 -44.81 8.70 -19.08
N GLU A 230 -43.88 9.41 -19.73
CA GLU A 230 -44.11 10.80 -20.19
C GLU A 230 -45.29 10.86 -21.18
N LEU A 231 -45.36 9.92 -22.13
CA LEU A 231 -46.47 9.84 -23.08
C LEU A 231 -47.82 9.56 -22.40
N ILE A 232 -47.86 8.69 -21.39
CA ILE A 232 -49.06 8.44 -20.58
C ILE A 232 -49.48 9.72 -19.85
N GLN A 233 -48.52 10.45 -19.27
CA GLN A 233 -48.78 11.64 -18.47
C GLN A 233 -49.26 12.82 -19.33
N GLU A 234 -48.70 12.99 -20.54
CA GLU A 234 -49.22 13.94 -21.53
C GLU A 234 -50.63 13.57 -21.99
N GLY A 235 -50.88 12.28 -22.27
CA GLY A 235 -52.21 11.80 -22.68
C GLY A 235 -53.28 12.04 -21.61
N LEU A 236 -52.96 11.75 -20.35
CA LEU A 236 -53.84 12.02 -19.20
C LEU A 236 -54.06 13.52 -18.98
N SER A 237 -53.04 14.36 -19.18
CA SER A 237 -53.17 15.82 -19.07
C SER A 237 -54.10 16.39 -20.15
N LYS A 238 -54.03 15.88 -21.38
CA LYS A 238 -54.96 16.26 -22.45
C LYS A 238 -56.39 15.82 -22.15
N LEU A 239 -56.58 14.57 -21.71
CA LEU A 239 -57.91 14.07 -21.32
C LEU A 239 -58.53 14.89 -20.19
N THR A 240 -57.74 15.22 -19.17
CA THR A 240 -58.23 16.04 -18.05
C THR A 240 -58.54 17.48 -18.46
N GLN A 241 -57.77 18.09 -19.37
CA GLN A 241 -58.11 19.40 -19.93
C GLN A 241 -59.43 19.37 -20.71
N GLU A 242 -59.62 18.41 -21.61
CA GLU A 242 -60.87 18.31 -22.40
C GLU A 242 -62.08 18.03 -21.52
N LEU A 243 -61.94 17.17 -20.50
CA LEU A 243 -63.01 16.88 -19.54
C LEU A 243 -63.33 18.08 -18.63
N ALA A 244 -62.35 18.91 -18.30
CA ALA A 244 -62.54 20.12 -17.50
C ALA A 244 -63.23 21.27 -18.27
N VAL A 245 -63.29 21.20 -19.60
CA VAL A 245 -64.04 22.17 -20.44
C VAL A 245 -65.53 21.79 -20.56
N ILE A 246 -65.93 20.60 -20.10
CA ILE A 246 -67.31 20.08 -20.19
C ILE A 246 -68.10 20.32 -18.87
N SER A 247 -67.51 20.91 -17.83
CA SER A 247 -68.19 21.34 -16.59
C SER A 247 -68.53 22.82 -16.58
#